data_AF-A0A2I3TD56-F1
#
_entry.id   AF-A0A2I3TD56-F1
#
_cell.length_a   1.000
_cell.length_b   1.000
_cell.length_c   1.000
_cell.angle_alpha   90.00
_cell.angle_beta   90.00
_cell.angle_gamma   90.00
#
_symmetry.space_group_name_H-M   'P 1'
#
loop_
_entity.id
_entity.type
_entity.pdbx_description
1 polymer ?
#
loop_
_entity_poly.entity_id
_entity_poly.type
_entity_poly.pdbx_seq_one_letter_code
_entity_poly.pdbx_strand_id
1 'polypeptide(L)'
;MAVPPSAPQPRASFHLRRHTPCPQCSWGMEEKAAASASCREPPGPPRAAAVAYFGISVDPDDILPGALRLIQELRPHWKPEQVRTKRFTDGITNKLVACYVEEDMQDCVLVRVYGERTELLVDRENEVRNFQLLRAHSCAPKLYCTFQNGLCYEYMQGVALEPEHIREPRLFRLIALEMAKIHTIHANGSLPKPILWHKMHNYFTLVKNEINPSLSADVPKVEVLERELAWLKEHLSQLESPVVFCHNDLLCKNIIYDSIKGHVRFIDYEYAGYNYQAFDIGNHFNEFADRVPLCHPGWSTVTQS
;
A
#
# COMPACT_ATOMS: atom_id res chain seq x y z
N MET A 1 4.99 41.54 -27.16
CA MET A 1 5.29 40.15 -27.57
C MET A 1 6.50 39.71 -26.77
N ALA A 2 6.32 38.83 -25.79
CA ALA A 2 7.39 38.35 -24.93
C ALA A 2 7.81 36.94 -25.39
N VAL A 3 9.10 36.76 -25.64
CA VAL A 3 9.71 35.49 -26.02
C VAL A 3 9.75 34.57 -24.79
N PRO A 4 9.34 33.29 -24.88
CA PRO A 4 9.42 32.37 -23.75
C PRO A 4 10.90 31.98 -23.48
N PRO A 5 11.26 31.68 -22.22
CA PRO A 5 12.62 31.23 -21.90
C PRO A 5 12.89 29.84 -22.50
N SER A 6 14.10 29.66 -23.01
CA SER A 6 14.59 28.40 -23.57
C SER A 6 14.67 27.29 -22.52
N ALA A 7 14.33 26.07 -22.92
CA ALA A 7 14.39 24.87 -22.09
C ALA A 7 15.80 24.63 -21.51
N PRO A 8 15.93 24.14 -20.26
CA PRO A 8 17.22 23.80 -19.69
C PRO A 8 17.86 22.63 -20.47
N GLN A 9 19.16 22.74 -20.75
CA GLN A 9 19.93 21.68 -21.39
C GLN A 9 19.96 20.41 -20.50
N PRO A 10 19.93 19.21 -21.09
CA PRO A 10 20.04 17.97 -20.34
C PRO A 10 21.41 17.92 -19.63
N ARG A 11 21.39 17.89 -18.29
CA ARG A 11 22.57 17.53 -17.50
C ARG A 11 22.98 16.10 -17.86
N ALA A 12 24.29 15.87 -17.88
CA ALA A 12 24.93 14.63 -18.29
C ALA A 12 24.21 13.36 -17.76
N SER A 13 24.12 12.35 -18.60
CA SER A 13 23.62 11.03 -18.25
C SER A 13 24.36 10.48 -17.03
N PHE A 14 23.63 10.28 -15.92
CA PHE A 14 24.10 9.49 -14.79
C PHE A 14 24.18 8.02 -15.24
N HIS A 15 25.30 7.64 -15.86
CA HIS A 15 25.62 6.23 -16.06
C HIS A 15 26.14 5.67 -14.73
N LEU A 16 25.32 4.88 -14.04
CA LEU A 16 25.74 4.06 -12.91
C LEU A 16 26.81 3.07 -13.39
N ARG A 17 28.09 3.38 -13.16
CA ARG A 17 29.20 2.44 -13.40
C ARG A 17 29.23 1.43 -12.25
N ARG A 18 29.07 0.14 -12.57
CA ARG A 18 29.30 -0.96 -11.63
C ARG A 18 30.79 -0.99 -11.25
N HIS A 19 31.13 -0.63 -10.02
CA HIS A 19 32.45 -0.95 -9.44
C HIS A 19 32.40 -2.32 -8.76
N THR A 20 33.52 -3.04 -8.78
CA THR A 20 33.67 -4.38 -8.21
C THR A 20 33.48 -4.38 -6.68
N PRO A 21 32.81 -5.40 -6.08
CA PRO A 21 32.46 -5.38 -4.66
C PRO A 21 33.67 -5.51 -3.73
N CYS A 22 33.62 -4.80 -2.60
CA CYS A 22 34.52 -5.02 -1.46
C CYS A 22 34.17 -6.33 -0.74
N PRO A 23 35.14 -7.24 -0.45
CA PRO A 23 34.85 -8.57 0.12
C PRO A 23 34.50 -8.59 1.62
N GLN A 24 34.28 -7.44 2.26
CA GLN A 24 33.94 -7.36 3.70
C GLN A 24 32.67 -6.51 3.91
N CYS A 25 31.51 -7.10 3.62
CA CYS A 25 30.23 -6.55 4.06
C CYS A 25 29.59 -7.57 5.02
N SER A 26 29.88 -7.44 6.31
CA SER A 26 29.29 -8.27 7.36
C SER A 26 27.94 -7.67 7.78
N TRP A 27 26.87 -8.07 7.10
CA TRP A 27 25.49 -7.61 7.35
C TRP A 27 24.92 -8.05 8.71
N GLY A 28 25.58 -8.98 9.43
CA GLY A 28 25.00 -9.66 10.60
C GLY A 28 25.26 -9.04 11.98
N MET A 29 26.07 -7.97 12.10
CA MET A 29 26.45 -7.43 13.43
C MET A 29 25.63 -6.21 13.89
N GLU A 30 25.11 -5.39 12.97
CA GLU A 30 24.45 -4.13 13.35
C GLU A 30 23.03 -4.33 13.93
N GLU A 31 22.32 -5.41 13.55
CA GLU A 31 20.95 -5.65 14.04
C GLU A 31 20.89 -6.30 15.44
N LYS A 32 21.92 -7.03 15.87
CA LYS A 32 21.93 -7.65 17.21
C LYS A 32 22.16 -6.67 18.35
N ALA A 33 22.75 -5.50 18.08
CA ALA A 33 23.02 -4.49 19.11
C ALA A 33 21.78 -3.65 19.49
N ALA A 34 20.75 -3.61 18.65
CA ALA A 34 19.56 -2.78 18.88
C ALA A 34 18.53 -3.39 19.85
N ALA A 35 18.67 -4.67 20.19
CA ALA A 35 17.70 -5.42 21.00
C ALA A 35 17.87 -5.27 22.53
N SER A 36 18.84 -4.48 23.03
CA SER A 36 19.18 -4.42 24.46
C SER A 36 19.07 -3.04 25.13
N ALA A 37 18.59 -2.01 24.44
CA ALA A 37 18.45 -0.67 25.02
C ALA A 37 17.02 -0.41 25.54
N SER A 38 16.83 -0.56 26.85
CA SER A 38 15.62 -0.09 27.55
C SER A 38 15.66 1.43 27.68
N CYS A 39 14.84 2.14 26.90
CA CYS A 39 14.63 3.58 27.03
C CYS A 39 13.16 3.85 27.37
N ARG A 40 12.92 4.54 28.50
CA ARG A 40 11.59 5.00 28.91
C ARG A 40 11.13 6.14 28.01
N GLU A 41 9.98 5.98 27.37
CA GLU A 41 9.38 6.98 26.48
C GLU A 41 8.71 8.13 27.27
N PRO A 42 8.86 9.40 26.84
CA PRO A 42 8.06 10.52 27.33
C PRO A 42 6.64 10.49 26.72
N PRO A 43 5.65 11.13 27.34
CA PRO A 43 4.25 11.01 26.92
C PRO A 43 4.03 11.65 25.54
N GLY A 44 3.71 10.80 24.56
CA GLY A 44 3.29 11.18 23.22
C GLY A 44 1.86 11.74 23.17
N PRO A 45 1.38 12.13 21.97
CA PRO A 45 0.03 12.68 21.76
C PRO A 45 -1.06 11.70 22.26
N PRO A 46 -2.30 12.16 22.48
CA PRO A 46 -3.36 11.32 23.05
C PRO A 46 -3.45 10.00 22.28
N ARG A 47 -3.28 8.89 23.00
CA ARG A 47 -3.41 7.53 22.47
C ARG A 47 -4.65 7.49 21.59
N ALA A 48 -4.48 7.22 20.30
CA ALA A 48 -5.61 6.93 19.43
C ALA A 48 -6.48 5.90 20.15
N ALA A 49 -7.79 6.16 20.24
CA ALA A 49 -8.71 5.22 20.86
C ALA A 49 -8.48 3.83 20.25
N ALA A 50 -8.40 2.80 21.09
CA ALA A 50 -8.19 1.44 20.62
C ALA A 50 -9.30 1.09 19.62
N VAL A 51 -8.91 0.60 18.44
CA VAL A 51 -9.88 0.10 17.45
C VAL A 51 -10.64 -1.06 18.09
N ALA A 52 -11.97 -1.08 17.94
CA ALA A 52 -12.77 -2.20 18.42
C ALA A 52 -12.28 -3.50 17.76
N TYR A 53 -12.15 -4.56 18.56
CA TYR A 53 -11.77 -5.88 18.08
C TYR A 53 -12.91 -6.87 18.32
N PHE A 54 -13.29 -7.60 17.27
CA PHE A 54 -14.26 -8.68 17.37
C PHE A 54 -13.58 -10.03 17.16
N GLY A 55 -13.80 -10.96 18.09
CA GLY A 55 -13.29 -12.34 18.01
C GLY A 55 -13.99 -13.21 16.95
N ILE A 56 -14.40 -12.61 15.83
CA ILE A 56 -15.10 -13.27 14.72
C ILE A 56 -14.05 -13.62 13.66
N SER A 57 -14.08 -14.87 13.20
CA SER A 57 -13.42 -15.29 11.95
C SER A 57 -14.44 -15.31 10.82
N VAL A 58 -14.00 -14.86 9.65
CA VAL A 58 -14.78 -14.90 8.41
C VAL A 58 -14.19 -15.94 7.48
N ASP A 59 -15.01 -16.86 6.99
CA ASP A 59 -14.57 -17.84 5.99
C ASP A 59 -14.19 -17.09 4.69
N PRO A 60 -12.94 -17.24 4.19
CA PRO A 60 -12.55 -16.61 2.94
C PRO A 60 -13.41 -17.10 1.76
N ASP A 61 -13.83 -18.35 1.74
CA ASP A 61 -14.56 -18.94 0.60
C ASP A 61 -16.05 -18.60 0.64
N ASP A 62 -16.59 -18.36 1.83
CA ASP A 62 -17.92 -17.80 2.03
C ASP A 62 -17.96 -16.65 3.05
N ILE A 63 -17.68 -15.45 2.54
CA ILE A 63 -17.52 -14.24 3.35
C ILE A 63 -18.86 -13.77 3.97
N LEU A 64 -19.98 -14.02 3.30
CA LEU A 64 -21.25 -13.36 3.61
C LEU A 64 -21.76 -13.66 5.04
N PRO A 65 -21.81 -14.92 5.51
CA PRO A 65 -22.25 -15.21 6.87
C PRO A 65 -21.38 -14.52 7.94
N GLY A 66 -20.07 -14.48 7.74
CA GLY A 66 -19.14 -13.81 8.64
C GLY A 66 -19.31 -12.28 8.62
N ALA A 67 -19.44 -11.70 7.43
CA ALA A 67 -19.69 -10.28 7.24
C ALA A 67 -21.00 -9.84 7.93
N LEU A 68 -22.10 -10.58 7.76
CA LEU A 68 -23.38 -10.23 8.39
C LEU A 68 -23.32 -10.26 9.92
N ARG A 69 -22.55 -11.19 10.53
CA ARG A 69 -22.30 -11.18 11.99
C ARG A 69 -21.54 -9.94 12.42
N LEU A 70 -20.53 -9.51 11.67
CA LEU A 70 -19.80 -8.26 11.93
C LEU A 70 -20.72 -7.04 11.82
N ILE A 71 -21.63 -7.03 10.84
CA ILE A 71 -22.59 -5.93 10.67
C ILE A 71 -23.59 -5.86 11.84
N GLN A 72 -24.02 -7.00 12.39
CA GLN A 72 -24.90 -7.01 13.58
C GLN A 72 -24.23 -6.34 14.79
N GLU A 73 -22.92 -6.53 14.98
CA GLU A 73 -22.15 -5.85 16.03
C GLU A 73 -21.95 -4.35 15.73
N LEU A 74 -21.62 -3.99 14.49
CA LEU A 74 -21.31 -2.61 14.09
C LEU A 74 -22.54 -1.71 13.89
N ARG A 75 -23.67 -2.30 13.52
CA ARG A 75 -24.93 -1.64 13.15
C ARG A 75 -26.11 -2.47 13.70
N PRO A 76 -26.30 -2.54 15.02
CA PRO A 76 -27.36 -3.35 15.63
C PRO A 76 -28.79 -2.90 15.27
N HIS A 77 -28.93 -1.70 14.69
CA HIS A 77 -30.20 -1.17 14.22
C HIS A 77 -30.53 -1.57 12.77
N TRP A 78 -29.58 -2.15 12.01
CA TRP A 78 -29.86 -2.67 10.67
C TRP A 78 -30.57 -4.00 10.78
N LYS A 79 -31.74 -4.11 10.15
CA LYS A 79 -32.47 -5.38 10.07
C LYS A 79 -31.73 -6.30 9.09
N PRO A 80 -31.40 -7.55 9.45
CA PRO A 80 -30.64 -8.46 8.59
C PRO A 80 -31.23 -8.61 7.17
N GLU A 81 -32.56 -8.58 7.05
CA GLU A 81 -33.26 -8.76 5.77
C GLU A 81 -33.14 -7.54 4.84
N GLN A 82 -32.73 -6.39 5.38
CA GLN A 82 -32.54 -5.15 4.62
C GLN A 82 -31.09 -4.95 4.18
N VAL A 83 -30.15 -5.71 4.75
CA VAL A 83 -28.73 -5.57 4.43
C VAL A 83 -28.46 -6.13 3.03
N ARG A 84 -28.17 -5.24 2.10
CA ARG A 84 -27.69 -5.56 0.75
C ARG A 84 -26.18 -5.72 0.79
N THR A 85 -25.66 -6.54 -0.12
CA THR A 85 -24.22 -6.77 -0.24
C THR A 85 -23.72 -6.62 -1.67
N LYS A 86 -22.48 -6.16 -1.82
CA LYS A 86 -21.78 -6.09 -3.11
C LYS A 86 -20.36 -6.61 -2.92
N ARG A 87 -19.99 -7.66 -3.67
CA ARG A 87 -18.63 -8.20 -3.66
C ARG A 87 -17.76 -7.41 -4.64
N PHE A 88 -16.50 -7.17 -4.27
CA PHE A 88 -15.48 -6.60 -5.16
C PHE A 88 -14.45 -7.69 -5.48
N THR A 89 -14.18 -7.90 -6.76
CA THR A 89 -13.33 -9.00 -7.26
C THR A 89 -12.01 -8.52 -7.84
N ASP A 90 -11.75 -7.21 -7.82
CA ASP A 90 -10.61 -6.60 -8.52
C ASP A 90 -9.27 -6.65 -7.78
N GLY A 91 -9.28 -7.05 -6.50
CA GLY A 91 -8.09 -7.23 -5.68
C GLY A 91 -7.52 -8.64 -5.84
N ILE A 92 -6.19 -8.74 -5.99
CA ILE A 92 -5.50 -10.04 -6.15
C ILE A 92 -5.47 -10.80 -4.82
N THR A 93 -5.26 -10.08 -3.72
CA THR A 93 -4.88 -10.66 -2.43
C THR A 93 -6.03 -10.69 -1.44
N ASN A 94 -6.78 -9.59 -1.32
CA ASN A 94 -7.79 -9.42 -0.28
C ASN A 94 -9.19 -9.62 -0.83
N LYS A 95 -10.06 -10.30 -0.08
CA LYS A 95 -11.48 -10.46 -0.46
C LYS A 95 -12.31 -9.36 0.22
N LEU A 96 -13.13 -8.66 -0.55
CA LEU A 96 -13.82 -7.44 -0.10
C LEU A 96 -15.33 -7.51 -0.39
N VAL A 97 -16.14 -7.20 0.62
CA VAL A 97 -17.60 -7.06 0.48
C VAL A 97 -18.08 -5.76 1.11
N ALA A 98 -18.91 -5.01 0.38
CA ALA A 98 -19.68 -3.90 0.92
C ALA A 98 -21.00 -4.42 1.49
N CYS A 99 -21.37 -3.92 2.66
CA CYS A 99 -22.67 -4.12 3.31
C CYS A 99 -23.33 -2.76 3.50
N TYR A 100 -24.58 -2.62 3.04
CA TYR A 100 -25.31 -1.35 3.07
C TYR A 100 -26.83 -1.60 3.08
N VAL A 101 -27.60 -0.64 3.60
CA VAL A 101 -29.08 -0.68 3.57
C VAL A 101 -29.62 0.27 2.51
N GLU A 102 -29.13 1.51 2.51
CA GLU A 102 -29.54 2.56 1.58
C GLU A 102 -28.76 2.51 0.27
N GLU A 103 -29.43 2.82 -0.85
CA GLU A 103 -28.84 2.74 -2.20
C GLU A 103 -27.71 3.75 -2.44
N ASP A 104 -27.70 4.85 -1.69
CA ASP A 104 -26.64 5.86 -1.79
C ASP A 104 -25.32 5.42 -1.15
N MET A 105 -25.29 4.28 -0.46
CA MET A 105 -24.13 3.71 0.20
C MET A 105 -23.41 4.65 1.19
N GLN A 106 -24.10 5.68 1.74
CA GLN A 106 -23.47 6.64 2.65
C GLN A 106 -23.00 6.02 3.97
N ASP A 107 -23.79 5.12 4.56
CA ASP A 107 -23.41 4.37 5.77
C ASP A 107 -22.86 2.97 5.44
N CYS A 108 -22.31 2.78 4.24
CA CYS A 108 -21.78 1.50 3.82
C CYS A 108 -20.55 1.09 4.64
N VAL A 109 -20.51 -0.19 5.02
CA VAL A 109 -19.39 -0.83 5.71
C VAL A 109 -18.70 -1.77 4.73
N LEU A 110 -17.40 -1.55 4.50
CA LEU A 110 -16.55 -2.50 3.80
C LEU A 110 -16.00 -3.52 4.80
N VAL A 111 -16.19 -4.81 4.51
CA VAL A 111 -15.60 -5.93 5.24
C VAL A 111 -14.50 -6.51 4.36
N ARG A 112 -13.23 -6.35 4.77
CA ARG A 112 -12.06 -6.88 4.07
C ARG A 112 -11.48 -8.05 4.84
N VAL A 113 -11.43 -9.20 4.20
CA VAL A 113 -10.79 -10.42 4.71
C VAL A 113 -9.38 -10.51 4.10
N TYR A 114 -8.38 -10.75 4.94
CA TYR A 114 -6.99 -10.88 4.48
C TYR A 114 -6.83 -12.11 3.56
N GLY A 115 -5.96 -11.99 2.57
CA GLY A 115 -5.58 -13.13 1.72
C GLY A 115 -4.82 -14.22 2.46
N GLU A 116 -4.87 -15.44 1.94
CA GLU A 116 -4.10 -16.56 2.50
C GLU A 116 -2.58 -16.30 2.42
N ARG A 117 -1.85 -16.59 3.50
CA ARG A 117 -0.37 -16.52 3.60
C ARG A 117 0.22 -15.12 3.43
N THR A 118 -0.62 -14.11 3.49
CA THR A 118 -0.21 -12.70 3.36
C THR A 118 0.46 -12.17 4.63
N GLU A 119 0.25 -12.83 5.77
CA GLU A 119 0.92 -12.57 7.04
C GLU A 119 2.44 -12.73 6.97
N LEU A 120 2.96 -13.49 5.98
CA LEU A 120 4.39 -13.61 5.71
C LEU A 120 4.98 -12.31 5.15
N LEU A 121 4.14 -11.46 4.55
CA LEU A 121 4.55 -10.25 3.83
C LEU A 121 4.07 -8.96 4.52
N VAL A 122 3.01 -9.06 5.32
CA VAL A 122 2.30 -7.93 5.93
C VAL A 122 2.15 -8.11 7.43
N ASP A 123 2.68 -7.14 8.18
CA ASP A 123 2.45 -6.98 9.61
C ASP A 123 1.10 -6.30 9.86
N ARG A 124 0.14 -7.06 10.39
CA ARG A 124 -1.24 -6.62 10.62
C ARG A 124 -1.37 -5.60 11.74
N GLU A 125 -0.48 -5.64 12.74
CA GLU A 125 -0.49 -4.61 13.78
C GLU A 125 0.02 -3.28 13.22
N ASN A 126 1.09 -3.33 12.42
CA ASN A 126 1.64 -2.15 11.77
C ASN A 126 0.64 -1.55 10.77
N GLU A 127 -0.05 -2.39 10.01
CA GLU A 127 -1.13 -1.97 9.11
C GLU A 127 -2.23 -1.18 9.86
N VAL A 128 -2.73 -1.71 10.98
CA VAL A 128 -3.76 -1.02 11.78
C VAL A 128 -3.22 0.31 12.34
N ARG A 129 -1.98 0.34 12.85
CA ARG A 129 -1.34 1.58 13.33
C ARG A 129 -1.23 2.63 12.22
N ASN A 130 -0.79 2.22 11.02
CA ASN A 130 -0.65 3.09 9.86
C ASN A 130 -2.00 3.61 9.37
N PHE A 131 -3.03 2.76 9.36
CA PHE A 131 -4.40 3.15 9.03
C PHE A 131 -4.90 4.23 9.99
N GLN A 132 -4.72 4.04 11.30
CA GLN A 132 -5.11 5.04 12.30
C GLN A 132 -4.34 6.36 12.16
N LEU A 133 -3.03 6.30 11.88
CA LEU A 133 -2.20 7.48 11.62
C LEU A 133 -2.71 8.27 10.41
N LEU A 134 -2.95 7.58 9.29
CA LEU A 134 -3.54 8.18 8.09
C LEU A 134 -4.92 8.79 8.37
N ARG A 135 -5.74 8.15 9.21
CA ARG A 135 -7.06 8.66 9.59
C ARG A 135 -6.96 9.93 10.45
N ALA A 136 -5.98 10.00 11.35
CA ALA A 136 -5.72 11.19 12.17
C ALA A 136 -5.31 12.42 11.32
N HIS A 137 -4.78 12.18 10.11
CA HIS A 137 -4.43 13.21 9.14
C HIS A 137 -5.42 13.33 7.97
N SER A 138 -6.62 12.75 8.10
CA SER A 138 -7.68 12.82 7.09
C SER A 138 -7.26 12.27 5.73
N CYS A 139 -6.37 11.28 5.69
CA CYS A 139 -5.94 10.58 4.48
C CYS A 139 -6.69 9.25 4.33
N ALA A 140 -6.97 8.53 5.44
CA ALA A 140 -7.73 7.28 5.43
C ALA A 140 -9.23 7.45 5.79
N PRO A 141 -10.10 6.53 5.33
CA PRO A 141 -11.48 6.39 5.81
C PRO A 141 -11.52 6.04 7.31
N LYS A 142 -12.71 6.08 7.91
CA LYS A 142 -12.91 5.58 9.27
C LYS A 142 -12.71 4.06 9.33
N LEU A 143 -11.79 3.60 10.16
CA LEU A 143 -11.66 2.20 10.56
C LEU A 143 -12.68 1.92 11.67
N TYR A 144 -13.64 1.01 11.42
CA TYR A 144 -14.70 0.69 12.36
C TYR A 144 -14.25 -0.35 13.39
N CYS A 145 -13.69 -1.46 12.94
CA CYS A 145 -13.17 -2.52 13.80
C CYS A 145 -12.13 -3.37 13.07
N THR A 146 -11.38 -4.15 13.85
CA THR A 146 -10.61 -5.30 13.39
C THR A 146 -11.29 -6.58 13.84
N PHE A 147 -11.01 -7.68 13.15
CA PHE A 147 -11.46 -9.02 13.53
C PHE A 147 -10.35 -10.04 13.25
N GLN A 148 -10.57 -11.32 13.58
CA GLN A 148 -9.48 -12.32 13.61
C GLN A 148 -8.64 -12.37 12.33
N ASN A 149 -9.28 -12.18 11.17
CA ASN A 149 -8.65 -12.29 9.86
C ASN A 149 -9.04 -11.14 8.91
N GLY A 150 -9.21 -9.93 9.45
CA GLY A 150 -9.51 -8.77 8.60
C GLY A 150 -9.88 -7.49 9.35
N LEU A 151 -10.46 -6.56 8.60
CA LEU A 151 -10.92 -5.27 9.12
C LEU A 151 -12.16 -4.74 8.41
N CYS A 152 -12.95 -3.97 9.17
CA CYS A 152 -14.13 -3.27 8.68
C CYS A 152 -13.87 -1.77 8.65
N TYR A 153 -14.10 -1.11 7.52
CA TYR A 153 -13.87 0.32 7.36
C TYR A 153 -14.91 0.99 6.47
N GLU A 154 -14.94 2.31 6.49
CA GLU A 154 -15.85 3.15 5.72
C GLU A 154 -15.62 3.02 4.21
N TYR A 155 -16.72 2.94 3.46
CA TYR A 155 -16.69 2.97 2.00
C TYR A 155 -16.34 4.37 1.49
N MET A 156 -15.36 4.44 0.60
CA MET A 156 -14.97 5.69 -0.05
C MET A 156 -15.76 5.86 -1.34
N GLN A 157 -16.59 6.91 -1.40
CA GLN A 157 -17.35 7.24 -2.60
C GLN A 157 -16.43 7.69 -3.72
N GLY A 158 -16.71 7.18 -4.93
CA GLY A 158 -15.96 7.52 -6.13
C GLY A 158 -15.72 6.30 -7.02
N VAL A 159 -14.87 6.50 -8.02
CA VAL A 159 -14.50 5.48 -9.00
C VAL A 159 -13.01 5.20 -8.86
N ALA A 160 -12.64 3.92 -8.80
CA ALA A 160 -11.23 3.52 -8.85
C ALA A 160 -10.64 3.89 -10.20
N LEU A 161 -9.43 4.44 -10.21
CA LEU A 161 -8.77 4.83 -11.44
C LEU A 161 -8.26 3.61 -12.21
N GLU A 162 -8.08 3.83 -13.50
CA GLU A 162 -7.56 2.87 -14.48
C GLU A 162 -6.34 3.50 -15.16
N PRO A 163 -5.48 2.74 -15.85
CA PRO A 163 -4.24 3.27 -16.45
C PRO A 163 -4.44 4.49 -17.36
N GLU A 164 -5.58 4.61 -18.03
CA GLU A 164 -5.88 5.75 -18.91
C GLU A 164 -6.09 7.04 -18.10
N HIS A 165 -6.64 6.93 -16.90
CA HIS A 165 -6.99 8.06 -16.04
C HIS A 165 -5.76 8.78 -15.47
N ILE A 166 -4.71 8.04 -15.08
CA ILE A 166 -3.51 8.63 -14.45
C ILE A 166 -2.71 9.53 -15.40
N ARG A 167 -2.97 9.44 -16.71
CA ARG A 167 -2.38 10.30 -17.73
C ARG A 167 -3.14 11.62 -17.93
N GLU A 168 -4.34 11.77 -17.36
CA GLU A 168 -5.11 13.01 -17.43
C GLU A 168 -4.41 14.12 -16.62
N PRO A 169 -4.08 15.28 -17.21
CA PRO A 169 -3.38 16.36 -16.53
C PRO A 169 -4.03 16.83 -15.22
N ARG A 170 -5.36 16.73 -15.14
CA ARG A 170 -6.13 17.09 -13.96
C ARG A 170 -5.99 16.05 -12.86
N LEU A 171 -6.11 14.75 -13.18
CA LEU A 171 -6.04 13.67 -12.20
C LEU A 171 -4.62 13.48 -11.67
N PHE A 172 -3.57 13.53 -12.51
CA PHE A 172 -2.19 13.42 -12.02
C PHE A 172 -1.88 14.50 -10.97
N ARG A 173 -2.43 15.71 -11.16
CA ARG A 173 -2.24 16.81 -10.21
C ARG A 173 -2.95 16.57 -8.87
N LEU A 174 -4.16 15.99 -8.90
CA LEU A 174 -4.88 15.59 -7.70
C LEU A 174 -4.15 14.46 -6.96
N ILE A 175 -3.64 13.47 -7.69
CA ILE A 175 -2.84 12.38 -7.13
C ILE A 175 -1.58 12.93 -6.46
N ALA A 176 -0.85 13.81 -7.13
CA ALA A 176 0.36 14.43 -6.57
C ALA A 176 0.07 15.22 -5.29
N LEU A 177 -1.08 15.92 -5.22
CA LEU A 177 -1.48 16.66 -4.02
C LEU A 177 -1.81 15.74 -2.84
N GLU A 178 -2.56 14.65 -3.08
CA GLU A 178 -2.89 13.69 -2.02
C GLU A 178 -1.63 12.91 -1.56
N MET A 179 -0.73 12.56 -2.48
CA MET A 179 0.57 11.97 -2.16
C MET A 179 1.42 12.93 -1.31
N ALA A 180 1.52 14.20 -1.71
CA ALA A 180 2.26 15.20 -0.94
C ALA A 180 1.70 15.37 0.49
N LYS A 181 0.37 15.34 0.64
CA LYS A 181 -0.29 15.38 1.95
C LYS A 181 0.12 14.20 2.82
N ILE A 182 0.14 12.98 2.28
CA ILE A 182 0.61 11.79 3.02
C ILE A 182 2.10 11.92 3.36
N HIS A 183 2.94 12.41 2.45
CA HIS A 183 4.38 12.60 2.68
C HIS A 183 4.69 13.66 3.75
N THR A 184 3.73 14.54 4.09
CA THR A 184 3.88 15.52 5.19
C THR A 184 3.59 14.96 6.58
N ILE A 185 3.23 13.67 6.69
CA ILE A 185 3.03 13.00 7.97
C ILE A 185 4.40 12.69 8.58
N HIS A 186 4.72 13.38 9.68
CA HIS A 186 6.02 13.25 10.35
C HIS A 186 5.96 12.24 11.50
N ALA A 187 7.05 11.52 11.70
CA ALA A 187 7.23 10.69 12.89
C ALA A 187 7.42 11.60 14.11
N ASN A 188 6.76 11.26 15.22
CA ASN A 188 7.02 11.91 16.50
C ASN A 188 8.25 11.27 17.16
N GLY A 189 9.22 12.10 17.56
CA GLY A 189 10.39 11.64 18.30
C GLY A 189 11.60 11.37 17.42
N SER A 190 11.80 10.12 17.00
CA SER A 190 13.00 9.69 16.27
C SER A 190 12.88 9.85 14.76
N LEU A 191 14.03 10.02 14.10
CA LEU A 191 14.10 9.97 12.64
C LEU A 191 13.67 8.58 12.16
N PRO A 192 12.62 8.47 11.34
CA PRO A 192 12.13 7.19 10.88
C PRO A 192 13.16 6.53 9.95
N LYS A 193 13.25 5.21 10.02
CA LYS A 193 14.06 4.41 9.09
C LYS A 193 13.18 3.93 7.92
N PRO A 194 13.75 3.83 6.71
CA PRO A 194 13.00 3.37 5.55
C PRO A 194 12.74 1.87 5.63
N ILE A 195 11.47 1.46 5.48
CA ILE A 195 11.06 0.06 5.57
C ILE A 195 11.53 -0.80 4.39
N LEU A 196 11.90 -0.18 3.26
CA LEU A 196 12.25 -0.86 2.01
C LEU A 196 13.28 -1.99 2.22
N TRP A 197 14.39 -1.68 2.90
CA TRP A 197 15.48 -2.64 3.04
C TRP A 197 15.13 -3.82 3.92
N HIS A 198 14.37 -3.59 5.00
CA HIS A 198 13.86 -4.64 5.86
C HIS A 198 12.89 -5.55 5.09
N LYS A 199 11.93 -4.97 4.35
CA LYS A 199 10.99 -5.74 3.51
C LYS A 199 11.71 -6.56 2.43
N MET A 200 12.65 -5.95 1.71
CA MET A 200 13.44 -6.66 0.69
C MET A 200 14.23 -7.83 1.27
N HIS A 201 14.79 -7.68 2.47
CA HIS A 201 15.49 -8.78 3.14
C HIS A 201 14.55 -9.92 3.57
N ASN A 202 13.37 -9.59 4.08
CA ASN A 202 12.35 -10.59 4.44
C ASN A 202 11.92 -11.37 3.19
N TYR A 203 11.62 -10.68 2.08
CA TYR A 203 11.26 -11.32 0.81
C TYR A 203 12.38 -12.21 0.28
N PHE A 204 13.63 -11.72 0.32
CA PHE A 204 14.78 -12.51 -0.09
C PHE A 204 14.97 -13.77 0.76
N THR A 205 14.72 -13.67 2.07
CA THR A 205 14.81 -14.82 3.00
C THR A 205 13.73 -15.86 2.71
N LEU A 206 12.49 -15.42 2.45
CA LEU A 206 11.41 -16.32 2.03
C LEU A 206 11.76 -17.05 0.73
N VAL A 207 12.23 -16.32 -0.29
CA VAL A 207 12.69 -16.90 -1.56
C VAL A 207 13.83 -17.90 -1.33
N LYS A 208 14.83 -17.57 -0.51
CA LYS A 208 15.97 -18.45 -0.22
C LYS A 208 15.54 -19.75 0.47
N ASN A 209 14.54 -19.68 1.34
CA ASN A 209 14.08 -20.84 2.13
C ASN A 209 13.05 -21.70 1.39
N GLU A 210 12.19 -21.08 0.59
CA GLU A 210 11.11 -21.78 -0.12
C GLU A 210 11.48 -22.16 -1.56
N ILE A 211 12.51 -21.53 -2.14
CA ILE A 211 12.81 -21.64 -3.55
C ILE A 211 14.29 -22.01 -3.81
N ASN A 212 14.58 -23.31 -3.85
CA ASN A 212 15.67 -23.88 -4.66
C ASN A 212 15.45 -25.41 -4.83
N PRO A 213 15.48 -26.03 -6.02
CA PRO A 213 16.04 -25.62 -7.32
C PRO A 213 15.07 -25.76 -8.53
N SER A 214 13.83 -25.26 -8.45
CA SER A 214 12.86 -25.31 -9.56
C SER A 214 12.50 -23.95 -10.17
N LEU A 215 13.28 -22.91 -9.91
CA LEU A 215 13.13 -21.65 -10.64
C LEU A 215 13.51 -21.85 -12.10
N SER A 216 12.85 -21.12 -13.00
CA SER A 216 13.22 -21.09 -14.42
C SER A 216 14.73 -20.86 -14.57
N ALA A 217 15.32 -21.46 -15.61
CA ALA A 217 16.72 -21.23 -15.97
C ALA A 217 17.05 -19.73 -16.17
N ASP A 218 16.04 -18.89 -16.41
CA ASP A 218 16.17 -17.44 -16.59
C ASP A 218 16.32 -16.65 -15.28
N VAL A 219 16.05 -17.26 -14.12
CA VAL A 219 16.15 -16.56 -12.83
C VAL A 219 17.60 -16.61 -12.34
N PRO A 220 18.22 -15.47 -12.01
CA PRO A 220 19.57 -15.45 -11.45
C PRO A 220 19.67 -16.30 -10.19
N LYS A 221 20.83 -16.93 -9.98
CA LYS A 221 21.09 -17.71 -8.77
C LYS A 221 20.94 -16.85 -7.51
N VAL A 222 20.59 -17.48 -6.39
CA VAL A 222 20.38 -16.82 -5.10
C VAL A 222 21.58 -15.95 -4.69
N GLU A 223 22.81 -16.39 -4.96
CA GLU A 223 24.03 -15.64 -4.62
C GLU A 223 24.20 -14.38 -5.50
N VAL A 224 23.67 -14.41 -6.72
CA VAL A 224 23.63 -13.23 -7.60
C VAL A 224 22.61 -12.23 -7.07
N LEU A 225 21.41 -12.69 -6.72
CA LEU A 225 20.35 -11.85 -6.16
C LEU A 225 20.78 -11.20 -4.83
N GLU A 226 21.47 -11.95 -3.95
CA GLU A 226 22.02 -11.42 -2.69
C GLU A 226 23.01 -10.28 -2.93
N ARG A 227 23.92 -10.46 -3.90
CA ARG A 227 24.90 -9.45 -4.27
C ARG A 227 24.25 -8.21 -4.90
N GLU A 228 23.27 -8.39 -5.79
CA GLU A 228 22.56 -7.27 -6.41
C GLU A 228 21.74 -6.49 -5.37
N LEU A 229 21.11 -7.17 -4.39
CA LEU A 229 20.41 -6.50 -3.29
C LEU A 229 21.37 -5.68 -2.41
N ALA A 230 22.53 -6.25 -2.06
CA ALA A 230 23.55 -5.53 -1.31
C ALA A 230 24.07 -4.30 -2.07
N TRP A 231 24.33 -4.47 -3.38
CA TRP A 231 24.75 -3.38 -4.27
C TRP A 231 23.68 -2.27 -4.35
N LEU A 232 22.40 -2.62 -4.52
CA LEU A 232 21.30 -1.66 -4.53
C LEU A 232 21.23 -0.87 -3.22
N LYS A 233 21.32 -1.54 -2.06
CA LYS A 233 21.29 -0.84 -0.76
C LYS A 233 22.46 0.12 -0.60
N GLU A 234 23.67 -0.31 -0.93
CA GLU A 234 24.87 0.53 -0.84
C GLU A 234 24.75 1.79 -1.71
N HIS A 235 24.27 1.64 -2.95
CA HIS A 235 24.26 2.75 -3.91
C HIS A 235 23.06 3.67 -3.71
N LEU A 236 21.86 3.12 -3.47
CA LEU A 236 20.64 3.93 -3.34
C LEU A 236 20.58 4.67 -1.99
N SER A 237 21.18 4.13 -0.93
CA SER A 237 21.22 4.82 0.38
C SER A 237 22.08 6.10 0.34
N GLN A 238 22.97 6.24 -0.64
CA GLN A 238 23.79 7.45 -0.84
C GLN A 238 23.05 8.59 -1.52
N LEU A 239 21.85 8.34 -2.06
CA LEU A 239 21.07 9.38 -2.74
C LEU A 239 20.39 10.35 -1.76
N GLU A 240 20.41 10.04 -0.46
CA GLU A 240 19.85 10.88 0.62
C GLU A 240 18.40 11.31 0.35
N SER A 241 17.61 10.43 -0.28
CA SER A 241 16.19 10.69 -0.49
C SER A 241 15.50 10.85 0.87
N PRO A 242 14.65 11.88 1.06
CA PRO A 242 13.94 12.07 2.31
C PRO A 242 13.14 10.84 2.71
N VAL A 243 13.23 10.45 3.98
CA VAL A 243 12.36 9.39 4.53
C VAL A 243 11.07 10.05 5.02
N VAL A 244 9.98 9.74 4.35
CA VAL A 244 8.63 10.27 4.61
C VAL A 244 7.65 9.12 4.81
N PHE A 245 6.46 9.41 5.33
CA PHE A 245 5.41 8.39 5.35
C PHE A 245 4.91 8.16 3.92
N CYS A 246 5.00 6.93 3.44
CA CYS A 246 4.69 6.56 2.06
C CYS A 246 3.50 5.59 1.99
N HIS A 247 2.84 5.56 0.83
CA HIS A 247 1.84 4.52 0.52
C HIS A 247 2.53 3.18 0.19
N ASN A 248 3.63 3.25 -0.56
CA ASN A 248 4.46 2.14 -1.06
C ASN A 248 3.80 1.22 -2.09
N ASP A 249 2.51 1.37 -2.35
CA ASP A 249 1.77 0.55 -3.32
C ASP A 249 0.70 1.37 -4.07
N LEU A 250 1.11 2.46 -4.70
CA LEU A 250 0.17 3.41 -5.33
C LEU A 250 -0.17 3.05 -6.78
N LEU A 251 -0.75 1.85 -6.94
CA LEU A 251 -1.32 1.37 -8.20
C LEU A 251 -2.66 2.05 -8.54
N CYS A 252 -3.06 2.04 -9.81
CA CYS A 252 -4.24 2.80 -10.29
C CYS A 252 -5.53 2.49 -9.49
N LYS A 253 -5.77 1.20 -9.21
CA LYS A 253 -6.95 0.73 -8.46
C LYS A 253 -6.98 1.15 -6.99
N ASN A 254 -5.83 1.54 -6.43
CA ASN A 254 -5.72 2.08 -5.06
C ASN A 254 -6.01 3.59 -5.00
N ILE A 255 -6.41 4.19 -6.12
CA ILE A 255 -6.73 5.60 -6.24
C ILE A 255 -8.22 5.76 -6.53
N ILE A 256 -8.98 6.32 -5.61
CA ILE A 256 -10.40 6.61 -5.77
C ILE A 256 -10.58 8.09 -6.13
N TYR A 257 -11.26 8.34 -7.24
CA TYR A 257 -11.65 9.69 -7.65
C TYR A 257 -13.13 9.96 -7.35
N ASP A 258 -13.39 10.94 -6.49
CA ASP A 258 -14.72 11.46 -6.20
C ASP A 258 -14.98 12.66 -7.12
N SER A 259 -15.77 12.44 -8.17
CA SER A 259 -16.10 13.47 -9.16
C SER A 259 -17.00 14.58 -8.61
N ILE A 260 -17.82 14.27 -7.60
CA ILE A 260 -18.75 15.21 -6.96
C ILE A 260 -17.95 16.22 -6.13
N LYS A 261 -16.97 15.74 -5.35
CA LYS A 261 -16.12 16.59 -4.50
C LYS A 261 -14.86 17.09 -5.23
N GLY A 262 -14.55 16.54 -6.40
CA GLY A 262 -13.41 16.95 -7.22
C GLY A 262 -12.04 16.63 -6.60
N HIS A 263 -11.94 15.55 -5.82
CA HIS A 263 -10.70 15.16 -5.16
C HIS A 263 -10.41 13.66 -5.28
N VAL A 264 -9.16 13.30 -5.01
CA VAL A 264 -8.68 11.92 -5.02
C VAL A 264 -8.39 11.50 -3.57
N ARG A 265 -8.62 10.23 -3.27
CA ARG A 265 -8.21 9.58 -2.02
C ARG A 265 -7.58 8.24 -2.33
N PHE A 266 -6.54 7.90 -1.58
CA PHE A 266 -5.92 6.59 -1.71
C PHE A 266 -6.61 5.58 -0.80
N ILE A 267 -6.49 4.30 -1.10
CA ILE A 267 -7.00 3.18 -0.31
C ILE A 267 -5.95 2.06 -0.31
N ASP A 268 -6.18 1.04 0.51
CA ASP A 268 -5.31 -0.14 0.66
C ASP A 268 -3.89 0.17 1.16
N TYR A 269 -3.80 0.41 2.48
CA TYR A 269 -2.58 0.86 3.14
C TYR A 269 -1.71 -0.28 3.72
N GLU A 270 -1.84 -1.50 3.20
CA GLU A 270 -1.17 -2.67 3.78
C GLU A 270 0.36 -2.59 3.71
N TYR A 271 0.89 -1.87 2.71
CA TYR A 271 2.31 -1.58 2.54
C TYR A 271 2.75 -0.22 3.09
N ALA A 272 1.82 0.58 3.62
CA ALA A 272 2.13 1.94 4.07
C ALA A 272 3.17 1.93 5.18
N GLY A 273 3.93 3.02 5.28
CA GLY A 273 4.95 3.20 6.30
C GLY A 273 6.07 4.11 5.84
N TYR A 274 6.97 4.44 6.76
CA TYR A 274 8.08 5.34 6.46
C TYR A 274 9.05 4.73 5.45
N ASN A 275 9.26 5.42 4.33
CA ASN A 275 10.13 4.96 3.27
C ASN A 275 10.73 6.15 2.52
N TYR A 276 11.60 5.89 1.55
CA TYR A 276 12.14 6.94 0.70
C TYR A 276 11.02 7.57 -0.14
N GLN A 277 10.92 8.89 -0.12
CA GLN A 277 9.96 9.65 -0.93
C GLN A 277 10.09 9.28 -2.42
N ALA A 278 11.32 9.15 -2.91
CA ALA A 278 11.58 8.82 -4.31
C ALA A 278 11.08 7.42 -4.68
N PHE A 279 11.02 6.48 -3.72
CA PHE A 279 10.48 5.15 -3.96
C PHE A 279 8.98 5.21 -4.25
N ASP A 280 8.21 5.94 -3.43
CA ASP A 280 6.75 6.02 -3.57
C ASP A 280 6.33 6.73 -4.87
N ILE A 281 7.05 7.81 -5.22
CA ILE A 281 6.86 8.53 -6.49
C ILE A 281 7.25 7.63 -7.68
N GLY A 282 8.42 6.98 -7.60
CA GLY A 282 8.91 6.09 -8.66
C GLY A 282 8.01 4.88 -8.87
N ASN A 283 7.47 4.30 -7.79
CA ASN A 283 6.49 3.23 -7.84
C ASN A 283 5.24 3.67 -8.61
N HIS A 284 4.68 4.83 -8.26
CA HIS A 284 3.53 5.36 -8.99
C HIS A 284 3.85 5.64 -10.48
N PHE A 285 5.07 6.06 -10.82
CA PHE A 285 5.46 6.22 -12.22
C PHE A 285 5.55 4.90 -12.99
N ASN A 286 5.82 3.77 -12.34
CA ASN A 286 5.81 2.47 -13.00
C ASN A 286 4.40 2.10 -13.50
N GLU A 287 3.34 2.58 -12.85
CA GLU A 287 1.95 2.37 -13.27
C GLU A 287 1.64 3.02 -14.63
N PHE A 288 2.46 3.98 -15.07
CA PHE A 288 2.34 4.57 -16.42
C PHE A 288 2.86 3.63 -17.51
N ALA A 289 3.59 2.57 -17.15
CA ALA A 289 4.01 1.52 -18.07
C ALA A 289 3.02 0.37 -18.13
N ASP A 290 2.13 0.23 -17.14
CA ASP A 290 1.08 -0.78 -17.16
C ASP A 290 0.15 -0.52 -18.34
N ARG A 291 -0.01 -1.58 -19.14
CA ARG A 291 -0.59 -1.51 -20.48
C ARG A 291 -2.04 -1.06 -20.37
N VAL A 292 -2.35 0.10 -20.96
CA VAL A 292 -3.63 0.30 -21.66
C VAL A 292 -3.81 -0.95 -22.52
N PRO A 293 -4.94 -1.67 -22.45
CA PRO A 293 -5.18 -2.76 -23.37
C PRO A 293 -5.04 -2.21 -24.78
N LEU A 294 -3.93 -2.49 -25.44
CA LEU A 294 -3.86 -2.40 -26.89
C LEU A 294 -5.01 -3.28 -27.34
N CYS A 295 -6.01 -2.68 -28.00
CA CYS A 295 -7.08 -3.43 -28.64
C CYS A 295 -6.43 -4.50 -29.51
N HIS A 296 -6.30 -5.72 -28.97
CA HIS A 296 -5.95 -6.88 -29.76
C HIS A 296 -7.21 -7.20 -30.57
N PRO A 297 -7.13 -7.32 -31.92
CA PRO A 297 -8.30 -7.59 -32.76
C PRO A 297 -8.87 -9.02 -32.63
N GLY A 298 -8.81 -9.64 -31.44
CA GLY A 298 -9.16 -11.05 -31.23
C GLY A 298 -9.91 -11.38 -29.95
N TRP A 299 -10.20 -10.40 -29.08
CA TRP A 299 -10.98 -10.64 -27.86
C TRP A 299 -12.22 -9.76 -27.89
N SER A 300 -13.29 -10.29 -28.46
CA SER A 300 -14.61 -9.67 -28.48
C SER A 300 -15.09 -9.47 -27.05
N THR A 301 -15.26 -8.22 -26.64
CA THR A 301 -16.05 -7.84 -25.48
C THR A 301 -17.47 -8.36 -25.65
N VAL A 302 -17.84 -9.37 -24.87
CA VAL A 302 -19.25 -9.66 -24.60
C VAL A 302 -19.70 -8.64 -23.57
N THR A 303 -20.23 -7.52 -24.05
CA THR A 303 -21.08 -6.65 -23.23
C THR A 303 -22.37 -7.40 -22.96
N GLN A 304 -22.65 -7.74 -21.70
CA GLN A 304 -24.01 -8.11 -21.28
C GLN A 304 -24.68 -6.89 -20.64
N SER A 305 -25.80 -6.56 -21.28
CA SER A 305 -26.94 -5.75 -20.86
C SER A 305 -27.48 -6.11 -19.49
#